data_AF-A0A9W6YB42-F1
#
_entry.id   AF-A0A9W6YB42-F1
#
_cell.length_a   1.000
_cell.length_b   1.000
_cell.length_c   1.000
_cell.angle_alpha   90.00
_cell.angle_beta   90.00
_cell.angle_gamma   90.00
#
_symmetry.space_group_name_H-M   'P 1'
#
loop_
_entity.id
_entity.type
_entity.pdbx_description
1 polymer ?
#
loop_
_entity_poly.entity_id
_entity_poly.type
_entity_poly.pdbx_seq_one_letter_code
_entity_poly.pdbx_strand_id
1 'polypeptide(L)'
;MDASDFGICALDISSQEAFTYQFTDEERGLVTAFNAGALNGFDINFQELLSCAFAVHAWGHQWASRVLSGGRPCHIQFRIDNTSEVTWQNKLASRNPRAQVLIRLLSWWETPFKLRFSASHVAGVDSIRADAGSRITASPSYVAQFTSLISGWSQVSPKIDIQGLTDIWLRISEHTPLPTTPSTSTTAL
;
A
#
# COMPACT_ATOMS: atom_id res chain seq x y z
N MET A 1 3.19 9.15 -0.49
CA MET A 1 2.60 8.23 0.49
C MET A 1 3.57 8.13 1.63
N ASP A 2 3.08 7.89 2.82
CA ASP A 2 3.93 7.79 4.00
C ASP A 2 3.28 6.87 5.05
N ALA A 3 4.10 6.40 5.98
CA ALA A 3 3.72 5.60 7.13
C ALA A 3 4.45 6.05 8.40
N SER A 4 3.79 5.87 9.54
CA SER A 4 4.37 6.10 10.84
C SER A 4 3.89 5.06 11.84
N ASP A 5 4.43 5.08 13.06
CA ASP A 5 3.98 4.22 14.15
C ASP A 5 2.48 4.37 14.51
N PHE A 6 1.82 5.42 14.01
CA PHE A 6 0.42 5.75 14.29
C PHE A 6 -0.56 5.40 13.17
N GLY A 7 -0.06 5.18 11.95
CA GLY A 7 -0.91 4.97 10.79
C GLY A 7 -0.22 5.25 9.46
N ILE A 8 -1.02 5.31 8.41
CA ILE A 8 -0.56 5.51 7.03
C ILE A 8 -1.34 6.63 6.35
N CYS A 9 -0.70 7.26 5.37
CA CYS A 9 -1.34 8.26 4.52
C CYS A 9 -1.00 8.05 3.05
N ALA A 10 -2.03 8.18 2.21
CA ALA A 10 -1.90 8.26 0.77
C ALA A 10 -2.63 9.50 0.25
N LEU A 11 -2.15 10.03 -0.87
CA LEU A 11 -2.70 11.22 -1.51
C LEU A 11 -2.84 10.95 -3.01
N ASP A 12 -4.03 11.16 -3.57
CA ASP A 12 -4.21 11.29 -5.01
C ASP A 12 -4.18 12.77 -5.37
N ILE A 13 -2.99 13.24 -5.74
CA ILE A 13 -2.75 14.64 -6.09
C ILE A 13 -3.60 15.08 -7.29
N SER A 14 -3.89 14.18 -8.22
CA SER A 14 -4.66 14.50 -9.43
C SER A 14 -6.13 14.77 -9.12
N SER A 15 -6.67 14.08 -8.12
CA SER A 15 -8.07 14.17 -7.71
C SER A 15 -8.27 15.10 -6.50
N GLN A 16 -7.18 15.60 -5.92
CA GLN A 16 -7.19 16.33 -4.64
C GLN A 16 -7.90 15.53 -3.55
N GLU A 17 -7.54 14.25 -3.43
CA GLU A 17 -8.09 13.34 -2.43
C GLU A 17 -7.00 12.88 -1.47
N ALA A 18 -7.37 12.77 -0.20
CA ALA A 18 -6.50 12.33 0.87
C ALA A 18 -7.10 11.10 1.56
N PHE A 19 -6.26 10.12 1.84
CA PHE A 19 -6.61 8.90 2.55
C PHE A 19 -5.70 8.75 3.76
N THR A 20 -6.29 8.49 4.92
CA THR A 20 -5.57 8.17 6.15
C THR A 20 -6.18 6.93 6.79
N TYR A 21 -5.34 6.03 7.28
CA TYR A 21 -5.75 4.90 8.10
C TYR A 21 -4.97 4.94 9.40
N GLN A 22 -5.70 5.04 10.51
CA GLN A 22 -5.15 5.02 11.86
C GLN A 22 -4.94 3.56 12.27
N PHE A 23 -3.75 3.26 12.80
CA PHE A 23 -3.51 1.94 13.36
C PHE A 23 -4.29 1.69 14.64
N THR A 24 -4.89 0.51 14.76
CA THR A 24 -5.53 0.04 16.00
C THR A 24 -4.51 -0.15 17.12
N ASP A 25 -4.98 -0.34 18.35
CA ASP A 25 -4.08 -0.56 19.50
C ASP A 25 -3.24 -1.84 19.30
N GLU A 26 -3.82 -2.87 18.69
CA GLU A 26 -3.13 -4.11 18.32
C GLU A 26 -2.06 -3.87 17.26
N GLU A 27 -2.38 -3.11 16.21
CA GLU A 27 -1.44 -2.78 15.13
C GLU A 27 -0.28 -1.91 15.66
N ARG A 28 -0.56 -0.91 16.49
CA ARG A 28 0.49 -0.12 17.18
C ARG A 28 1.31 -0.99 18.15
N GLY A 29 0.70 -2.00 18.76
CA GLY A 29 1.40 -3.03 19.53
C GLY A 29 2.39 -3.83 18.67
N LEU A 30 2.03 -4.18 17.44
CA LEU A 30 2.93 -4.85 16.49
C LEU A 30 4.10 -3.95 16.08
N VAL A 31 3.84 -2.66 15.81
CA VAL A 31 4.91 -1.67 15.54
C VAL A 31 5.87 -1.61 16.72
N THR A 32 5.35 -1.43 17.94
CA THR A 32 6.15 -1.31 19.16
C THR A 32 7.00 -2.57 19.39
N ALA A 33 6.41 -3.75 19.23
CA ALA A 33 7.12 -5.01 19.37
C ALA A 33 8.23 -5.16 18.32
N PHE A 34 7.98 -4.75 17.07
CA PHE A 34 9.00 -4.76 16.02
C PHE A 34 10.17 -3.84 16.36
N ASN A 35 9.88 -2.62 16.80
CA ASN A 35 10.89 -1.65 17.23
C ASN A 35 11.70 -2.15 18.44
N ALA A 36 11.12 -3.03 19.27
CA ALA A 36 11.81 -3.74 20.35
C ALA A 36 12.59 -5.01 19.90
N GLY A 37 12.61 -5.32 18.60
CA GLY A 37 13.37 -6.44 18.02
C GLY A 37 12.56 -7.69 17.69
N ALA A 38 11.23 -7.68 17.83
CA ALA A 38 10.40 -8.81 17.45
C ALA A 38 10.36 -9.01 15.94
N LEU A 39 10.53 -10.26 15.48
CA LEU A 39 10.46 -10.62 14.06
C LEU A 39 9.01 -10.85 13.60
N ASN A 40 8.15 -9.83 13.72
CA ASN A 40 6.72 -9.93 13.40
C ASN A 40 6.35 -9.43 11.98
N GLY A 41 7.30 -8.83 11.27
CA GLY A 41 7.12 -8.31 9.91
C GLY A 41 6.24 -7.06 9.82
N PHE A 42 6.02 -6.33 10.91
CA PHE A 42 5.32 -5.04 10.89
C PHE A 42 6.30 -3.87 10.75
N ASP A 43 7.35 -4.06 9.94
CA ASP A 43 8.40 -3.08 9.69
C ASP A 43 7.90 -1.89 8.86
N ILE A 44 8.66 -0.79 8.86
CA ILE A 44 8.27 0.43 8.14
C ILE A 44 8.03 0.21 6.63
N ASN A 45 8.81 -0.67 5.99
CA ASN A 45 8.62 -0.95 4.56
C ASN A 45 7.29 -1.68 4.31
N PHE A 46 6.88 -2.57 5.22
CA PHE A 46 5.55 -3.17 5.16
C PHE A 46 4.44 -2.11 5.32
N GLN A 47 4.60 -1.16 6.23
CA GLN A 47 3.61 -0.11 6.48
C GLN A 47 3.47 0.84 5.27
N GLU A 48 4.56 1.19 4.59
CA GLU A 48 4.50 1.99 3.36
C GLU A 48 3.89 1.21 2.18
N LEU A 49 4.24 -0.06 2.03
CA LEU A 49 3.59 -0.96 1.07
C LEU A 49 2.09 -1.10 1.35
N LEU A 50 1.70 -1.11 2.62
CA LEU A 50 0.31 -1.09 3.06
C LEU A 50 -0.39 0.20 2.63
N SER A 51 0.26 1.35 2.73
CA SER A 51 -0.23 2.63 2.19
C SER A 51 -0.54 2.53 0.68
N CYS A 52 0.34 1.88 -0.09
CA CYS A 52 0.12 1.63 -1.52
C CYS A 52 -1.10 0.75 -1.76
N ALA A 53 -1.25 -0.36 -1.02
CA ALA A 53 -2.36 -1.28 -1.17
C ALA A 53 -3.71 -0.62 -0.85
N PHE A 54 -3.77 0.17 0.22
CA PHE A 54 -4.97 0.95 0.55
C PHE A 54 -5.30 2.00 -0.51
N ALA A 55 -4.29 2.69 -1.04
CA ALA A 55 -4.49 3.66 -2.12
C ALA A 55 -5.11 3.00 -3.37
N VAL A 56 -4.58 1.85 -3.80
CA VAL A 56 -5.14 1.10 -4.94
C VAL A 56 -6.53 0.56 -4.63
N HIS A 57 -6.80 0.11 -3.41
CA HIS A 57 -8.14 -0.32 -3.02
C HIS A 57 -9.15 0.84 -3.03
N ALA A 58 -8.75 2.02 -2.56
CA ALA A 58 -9.60 3.21 -2.50
C ALA A 58 -9.90 3.78 -3.90
N TRP A 59 -8.87 3.88 -4.74
CA TRP A 59 -8.93 4.65 -5.99
C TRP A 59 -8.78 3.81 -7.26
N GLY A 60 -8.43 2.53 -7.17
CA GLY A 60 -8.13 1.68 -8.33
C GLY A 60 -9.25 1.65 -9.37
N HIS A 61 -10.51 1.57 -8.94
CA HIS A 61 -11.66 1.66 -9.84
C HIS A 61 -11.81 3.03 -10.50
N GLN A 62 -11.57 4.12 -9.75
CA GLN A 62 -11.62 5.48 -10.28
C GLN A 62 -10.51 5.70 -11.32
N TRP A 63 -9.29 5.26 -11.01
CA TRP A 63 -8.16 5.30 -11.95
C TRP A 63 -8.44 4.46 -13.21
N ALA A 64 -9.00 3.25 -13.05
CA ALA A 64 -9.39 2.39 -14.16
C ALA A 64 -10.43 3.05 -15.07
N SER A 65 -11.41 3.77 -14.50
CA SER A 65 -12.45 4.46 -15.28
C SER A 65 -11.91 5.56 -16.20
N ARG A 66 -10.71 6.07 -15.92
CA ARG A 66 -10.03 7.08 -16.75
C ARG A 66 -9.29 6.46 -17.95
N VAL A 67 -9.13 5.13 -17.98
CA VAL A 67 -8.50 4.42 -19.09
C VAL A 67 -9.49 4.31 -20.25
N LEU A 68 -9.19 4.97 -21.38
CA LEU A 68 -9.97 4.85 -22.61
C LEU A 68 -9.99 3.41 -23.13
N SER A 69 -11.13 2.96 -23.66
CA SER A 69 -11.27 1.64 -24.28
C SER A 69 -10.23 1.42 -25.39
N GLY A 70 -9.38 0.40 -25.22
CA GLY A 70 -8.29 0.06 -26.16
C GLY A 70 -6.96 0.81 -25.92
N GLY A 71 -6.90 1.67 -24.91
CA GLY A 71 -5.69 2.40 -24.53
C GLY A 71 -4.65 1.57 -23.77
N ARG A 72 -3.43 2.11 -23.68
CA ARG A 72 -2.38 1.56 -22.80
C ARG A 72 -2.83 1.63 -21.33
N PRO A 73 -2.38 0.70 -20.47
CA PRO A 73 -2.66 0.77 -19.04
C PRO A 73 -2.32 2.14 -18.43
N CYS A 74 -3.14 2.63 -17.50
CA CYS A 74 -2.81 3.87 -16.77
C CYS A 74 -1.63 3.59 -15.83
N HIS A 75 -0.59 4.39 -15.96
CA HIS A 75 0.59 4.26 -15.11
C HIS A 75 0.39 5.05 -13.82
N ILE A 76 0.41 4.34 -12.70
CA ILE A 76 0.34 4.89 -11.36
C ILE A 76 1.75 4.84 -10.76
N GLN A 77 2.30 6.02 -10.47
CA GLN A 77 3.60 6.17 -9.85
C GLN A 77 3.44 6.50 -8.37
N PHE A 78 3.81 5.56 -7.51
CA PHE A 78 3.89 5.77 -6.08
C PHE A 78 5.11 6.65 -5.75
N ARG A 79 4.87 7.74 -5.01
CA ARG A 79 5.91 8.62 -4.48
C ARG A 79 6.13 8.27 -3.01
N ILE A 80 7.29 7.71 -2.68
CA ILE A 80 7.67 7.27 -1.32
C ILE A 80 9.01 7.93 -0.94
N ASP A 81 9.15 8.38 0.30
CA ASP A 81 10.38 9.00 0.81
C ASP A 81 11.38 8.00 1.40
N ASN A 82 10.94 6.79 1.74
CA ASN A 82 11.84 5.68 2.02
C ASN A 82 12.41 5.01 0.73
N THR A 83 13.68 5.27 0.45
CA THR A 83 14.41 4.65 -0.67
C THR A 83 14.45 3.11 -0.64
N SER A 84 14.38 2.48 0.54
CA SER A 84 14.34 1.02 0.67
C SER A 84 13.02 0.45 0.16
N GLU A 85 11.89 1.10 0.46
CA GLU A 85 10.58 0.68 -0.03
C GLU A 85 10.47 0.88 -1.54
N VAL A 86 10.99 1.98 -2.10
CA VAL A 86 11.04 2.21 -3.55
C VAL A 86 11.71 1.04 -4.26
N THR A 87 12.76 0.49 -3.64
CA THR A 87 13.46 -0.69 -4.16
C THR A 87 12.62 -1.96 -4.05
N TRP A 88 11.88 -2.16 -2.95
CA TRP A 88 11.03 -3.33 -2.74
C TRP A 88 9.83 -3.35 -3.67
N GLN A 89 9.14 -2.22 -3.84
CA GLN A 89 8.03 -2.08 -4.79
C GLN A 89 8.47 -2.40 -6.21
N ASN A 90 9.57 -1.80 -6.66
CA ASN A 90 10.05 -2.01 -8.03
C ASN A 90 10.57 -3.45 -8.25
N LYS A 91 11.02 -4.13 -7.20
CA LYS A 91 11.46 -5.54 -7.27
C LYS A 91 10.33 -6.55 -7.06
N LEU A 92 9.18 -6.12 -6.54
CA LEU A 92 8.03 -6.97 -6.18
C LEU A 92 8.47 -8.21 -5.36
N ALA A 93 9.41 -8.06 -4.44
CA ALA A 93 9.96 -9.17 -3.68
C ALA A 93 10.27 -8.77 -2.24
N SER A 94 9.77 -9.56 -1.29
CA SER A 94 10.10 -9.42 0.13
C SER A 94 10.18 -10.79 0.81
N ARG A 95 11.04 -10.89 1.83
CA ARG A 95 11.10 -12.06 2.72
C ARG A 95 10.04 -12.00 3.82
N ASN A 96 9.41 -10.83 4.00
CA ASN A 96 8.33 -10.62 4.96
C ASN A 96 7.03 -11.23 4.42
N PRO A 97 6.45 -12.26 5.06
CA PRO A 97 5.24 -12.93 4.57
C PRO A 97 4.03 -12.00 4.43
N ARG A 98 3.90 -11.00 5.32
CA ARG A 98 2.82 -10.01 5.25
C ARG A 98 2.97 -9.14 4.01
N ALA A 99 4.18 -8.66 3.74
CA ALA A 99 4.48 -7.87 2.53
C ALA A 99 4.22 -8.67 1.25
N GLN A 100 4.51 -9.98 1.24
CA GLN A 100 4.25 -10.81 0.06
C GLN A 100 2.76 -10.89 -0.30
N VAL A 101 1.85 -10.87 0.69
CA VAL A 101 0.40 -10.81 0.42
C VAL A 101 0.05 -9.53 -0.33
N LEU A 102 0.52 -8.37 0.17
CA LEU A 102 0.25 -7.07 -0.45
C LEU A 102 0.87 -6.95 -1.85
N ILE A 103 2.11 -7.44 -2.04
CA ILE A 103 2.75 -7.45 -3.36
C ILE A 103 1.93 -8.27 -4.36
N ARG A 104 1.45 -9.46 -3.97
CA ARG A 104 0.60 -10.30 -4.85
C ARG A 104 -0.72 -9.61 -5.16
N LEU A 105 -1.33 -8.96 -4.17
CA LEU A 105 -2.58 -8.23 -4.33
C LEU A 105 -2.41 -7.04 -5.30
N LEU A 106 -1.37 -6.23 -5.11
CA LEU A 106 -1.01 -5.13 -6.03
C LEU A 106 -0.74 -5.65 -7.44
N SER A 107 0.04 -6.73 -7.58
CA SER A 107 0.34 -7.34 -8.88
C SER A 107 -0.93 -7.84 -9.57
N TRP A 108 -1.86 -8.44 -8.81
CA TRP A 108 -3.14 -8.87 -9.33
C TRP A 108 -3.95 -7.68 -9.86
N TRP A 109 -4.03 -6.58 -9.10
CA TRP A 109 -4.83 -5.40 -9.46
C TRP A 109 -4.38 -4.67 -10.73
N GLU A 110 -3.14 -4.85 -11.20
CA GLU A 110 -2.70 -4.29 -12.49
C GLU A 110 -3.62 -4.74 -13.65
N THR A 111 -4.05 -6.00 -13.65
CA THR A 111 -4.83 -6.57 -14.76
C THR A 111 -6.30 -6.10 -14.79
N PRO A 112 -7.12 -6.32 -13.74
CA PRO A 112 -8.53 -5.96 -13.77
C PRO A 112 -8.73 -4.43 -13.81
N PHE A 113 -7.82 -3.64 -13.22
CA PHE A 113 -7.90 -2.18 -13.29
C PHE A 113 -7.18 -1.59 -14.51
N LYS A 114 -6.50 -2.41 -15.32
CA LYS A 114 -5.66 -1.93 -16.43
C LYS A 114 -4.68 -0.84 -15.98
N LEU A 115 -4.02 -1.09 -14.86
CA LEU A 115 -3.03 -0.21 -14.27
C LEU A 115 -1.63 -0.80 -14.44
N ARG A 116 -0.62 0.06 -14.32
CA ARG A 116 0.77 -0.35 -14.13
C ARG A 116 1.32 0.42 -12.96
N PHE A 117 1.99 -0.27 -12.05
CA PHE A 117 2.56 0.33 -10.85
C PHE A 117 4.07 0.52 -10.98
N SER A 118 4.57 1.58 -10.39
CA SER A 118 6.00 1.78 -10.13
C SER A 118 6.17 2.64 -8.90
N ALA A 119 7.31 2.55 -8.22
CA ALA A 119 7.66 3.47 -7.16
C ALA A 119 8.81 4.39 -7.58
N SER A 120 8.80 5.62 -7.08
CA SER A 120 9.90 6.57 -7.20
C SER A 120 10.11 7.31 -5.90
N HIS A 121 11.36 7.64 -5.61
CA HIS A 121 11.72 8.40 -4.42
C HIS A 121 11.21 9.85 -4.51
N VAL A 122 10.73 10.37 -3.39
CA VAL A 122 10.46 11.79 -3.17
C VAL A 122 11.22 12.23 -1.92
N ALA A 123 11.81 13.43 -1.89
CA ALA A 123 12.49 13.86 -0.69
C ALA A 123 11.48 14.05 0.46
N GLY A 124 11.86 13.75 1.70
CA GLY A 124 10.95 13.89 2.85
C GLY A 124 10.37 15.31 3.01
N VAL A 125 11.13 16.34 2.62
CA VAL A 125 10.66 17.74 2.59
C VAL A 125 9.49 17.97 1.61
N ASP A 126 9.36 17.11 0.60
CA ASP A 126 8.27 17.16 -0.37
C ASP A 126 7.13 16.18 0.02
N SER A 127 7.32 15.36 1.06
CA SER A 127 6.36 14.39 1.61
C SER A 127 5.58 14.91 2.82
N ILE A 128 5.75 16.20 3.19
CA ILE A 128 5.18 16.80 4.42
C ILE A 128 3.68 16.55 4.59
N ARG A 129 2.90 16.55 3.50
CA ARG A 129 1.46 16.27 3.57
C ARG A 129 1.19 14.83 4.00
N ALA A 130 1.90 13.88 3.40
CA ALA A 130 1.74 12.47 3.72
C ALA A 130 2.27 12.17 5.14
N ASP A 131 3.40 12.76 5.54
CA ASP A 131 3.94 12.67 6.91
C ASP A 131 2.98 13.21 7.97
N ALA A 132 2.38 14.37 7.72
CA ALA A 132 1.39 14.89 8.66
C ALA A 132 0.15 13.98 8.75
N GLY A 133 -0.27 13.38 7.63
CA GLY A 133 -1.43 12.49 7.59
C GLY A 133 -1.16 11.13 8.24
N SER A 134 0.04 10.57 8.09
CA SER A 134 0.40 9.28 8.69
C SER A 134 0.48 9.37 10.22
N ARG A 135 0.73 10.57 10.74
CA ARG A 135 0.84 10.91 12.17
C ARG A 135 -0.40 11.63 12.73
N ILE A 136 -1.53 11.62 12.02
CA ILE A 136 -2.69 12.45 12.36
C ILE A 136 -3.21 12.22 13.79
N THR A 137 -3.01 11.02 14.35
CA THR A 137 -3.41 10.65 15.71
C THR A 137 -2.30 10.75 16.75
N ALA A 138 -1.08 11.11 16.34
CA ALA A 138 0.04 11.27 17.26
C ALA A 138 -0.14 12.50 18.16
N SER A 139 -0.71 13.60 17.63
CA SER A 139 -1.01 14.80 18.41
C SER A 139 -1.98 15.75 17.66
N PRO A 140 -2.64 16.68 18.38
CA PRO A 140 -3.49 17.69 17.75
C PRO A 140 -2.76 18.60 16.75
N SER A 141 -1.43 18.77 16.88
CA SER A 141 -0.66 19.59 15.93
C SER A 141 -0.63 18.97 14.53
N TYR A 142 -0.55 17.64 14.43
CA TYR A 142 -0.60 16.93 13.15
C TYR A 142 -1.99 17.00 12.51
N VAL A 143 -3.06 16.95 13.31
CA VAL A 143 -4.42 17.20 12.81
C VAL A 143 -4.51 18.59 12.17
N ALA A 144 -4.11 19.64 12.90
CA ALA A 144 -4.18 21.01 12.41
C ALA A 144 -3.29 21.23 11.16
N GLN A 145 -2.07 20.68 11.18
CA GLN A 145 -1.14 20.76 10.06
C GLN A 145 -1.70 20.03 8.83
N PHE A 146 -2.16 18.80 8.99
CA PHE A 146 -2.71 18.02 7.88
C PHE A 146 -3.94 18.70 7.29
N THR A 147 -4.92 19.09 8.11
CA THR A 147 -6.11 19.83 7.66
C THR A 147 -5.76 21.11 6.90
N SER A 148 -4.76 21.87 7.37
CA SER A 148 -4.27 23.05 6.66
C SER A 148 -3.64 22.70 5.31
N LEU A 149 -2.87 21.62 5.24
CA LEU A 149 -2.14 21.20 4.04
C LEU A 149 -3.05 20.61 2.96
N ILE A 150 -4.16 19.99 3.35
CA ILE A 150 -5.17 19.41 2.45
C ILE A 150 -6.43 20.27 2.35
N SER A 151 -6.33 21.58 2.62
CA SER A 151 -7.47 22.50 2.51
C SER A 151 -8.09 22.46 1.11
N GLY A 152 -9.39 22.19 1.04
CA GLY A 152 -10.15 22.05 -0.22
C GLY A 152 -10.09 20.66 -0.85
N TRP A 153 -9.41 19.69 -0.22
CA TRP A 153 -9.32 18.30 -0.69
C TRP A 153 -10.43 17.47 -0.05
N SER A 154 -10.80 16.37 -0.72
CA SER A 154 -11.75 15.41 -0.17
C SER A 154 -11.03 14.34 0.66
N GLN A 155 -11.55 14.03 1.84
CA GLN A 155 -11.05 12.91 2.64
C GLN A 155 -11.79 11.62 2.28
N VAL A 156 -11.04 10.57 1.96
CA VAL A 156 -11.57 9.23 1.70
C VAL A 156 -11.36 8.36 2.92
N SER A 157 -12.44 7.77 3.43
CA SER A 157 -12.38 6.86 4.56
C SER A 157 -12.01 5.42 4.14
N PRO A 158 -11.24 4.69 4.96
CA PRO A 158 -11.01 3.26 4.76
C PRO A 158 -12.34 2.50 4.79
N LYS A 159 -12.57 1.67 3.78
CA LYS A 159 -13.73 0.75 3.71
C LYS A 159 -13.43 -0.62 4.32
N ILE A 160 -12.15 -0.93 4.48
CA ILE A 160 -11.61 -2.19 5.00
C ILE A 160 -10.42 -1.86 5.91
N ASP A 161 -10.02 -2.82 6.72
CA ASP A 161 -8.80 -2.79 7.53
C ASP A 161 -7.68 -3.63 6.87
N ILE A 162 -6.57 -3.82 7.58
CA ILE A 162 -5.43 -4.64 7.11
C ILE A 162 -5.87 -6.09 6.86
N GLN A 163 -6.74 -6.64 7.71
CA GLN A 163 -7.24 -8.01 7.54
C GLN A 163 -8.11 -8.11 6.29
N GLY A 164 -8.96 -7.13 6.02
CA GLY A 164 -9.78 -7.08 4.81
C GLY A 164 -8.95 -7.08 3.52
N LEU A 165 -7.78 -6.41 3.50
CA LEU A 165 -6.85 -6.52 2.36
C LEU A 165 -6.32 -7.95 2.20
N THR A 166 -6.00 -8.61 3.31
CA THR A 166 -5.55 -10.01 3.32
C THR A 166 -6.65 -10.96 2.84
N ASP A 167 -7.89 -10.74 3.28
CA ASP A 167 -9.05 -11.54 2.91
C ASP A 167 -9.41 -11.41 1.43
N ILE A 168 -9.22 -10.23 0.85
CA ILE A 168 -9.36 -10.02 -0.61
C ILE A 168 -8.37 -10.92 -1.35
N TRP A 169 -7.09 -10.93 -0.95
CA TRP A 169 -6.10 -11.80 -1.57
C TRP A 169 -6.44 -13.29 -1.39
N LEU A 170 -6.83 -13.70 -0.17
CA LEU A 170 -7.24 -15.08 0.10
C LEU A 170 -8.34 -15.51 -0.86
N ARG A 171 -9.42 -14.72 -0.98
CA ARG A 171 -10.52 -14.99 -1.91
C ARG A 171 -10.06 -15.09 -3.35
N ILE A 172 -9.21 -14.17 -3.83
CA ILE A 172 -8.67 -14.21 -5.20
C ILE A 172 -7.87 -15.50 -5.43
N SER A 173 -7.03 -15.87 -4.46
CA SER A 173 -6.14 -17.03 -4.57
C SER A 173 -6.90 -18.36 -4.60
N GLU A 174 -8.00 -18.47 -3.85
CA GLU A 174 -8.89 -19.64 -3.87
C GLU A 174 -9.57 -19.82 -5.24
N HIS A 175 -9.88 -18.73 -5.92
CA HIS A 175 -10.53 -18.74 -7.24
C HIS A 175 -9.54 -18.77 -8.41
N THR A 176 -8.24 -18.68 -8.12
CA THR A 176 -7.16 -18.69 -9.11
C THR A 176 -6.07 -19.68 -8.70
N PRO A 177 -6.39 -20.99 -8.57
CA PRO A 177 -5.40 -21.97 -8.15
C PRO A 177 -4.24 -22.01 -9.15
N LEU A 178 -3.02 -21.96 -8.63
CA LEU A 178 -1.82 -22.19 -9.44
C LEU A 178 -1.92 -23.58 -10.08
N PRO A 179 -1.56 -23.75 -11.37
CA PRO A 179 -1.49 -25.07 -11.97
C PRO A 179 -0.58 -25.99 -11.15
N THR A 180 -1.08 -27.16 -10.77
CA THR A 180 -0.26 -28.17 -10.10
C THR A 180 0.91 -28.55 -10.99
N THR A 181 2.14 -28.42 -10.49
CA THR A 181 3.34 -28.82 -11.22
C THR A 181 3.20 -30.29 -11.66
N PRO A 182 3.45 -30.64 -12.94
CA PRO A 182 3.45 -32.03 -13.36
C PRO A 182 4.50 -32.81 -12.56
N SER A 183 4.12 -33.96 -12.00
CA SER A 183 5.07 -34.87 -11.36
C SER A 183 6.11 -35.31 -12.39
N THR A 184 7.35 -34.86 -12.23
CA THR A 184 8.48 -35.31 -13.04
C THR A 184 8.79 -36.75 -12.64
N SER A 185 8.24 -37.72 -13.36
CA SER A 185 8.69 -39.12 -13.30
C SER A 185 10.09 -39.18 -13.92
N THR A 186 11.13 -39.08 -13.09
CA THR A 186 12.50 -39.35 -13.53
C THR A 186 12.67 -40.86 -13.71
N THR A 187 12.57 -41.33 -14.94
CA THR A 187 13.08 -42.65 -15.32
C THR A 187 14.60 -42.54 -15.40
N ALA A 188 15.29 -43.18 -14.46
CA ALA A 188 16.75 -43.31 -14.48
C ALA A 188 17.17 -44.26 -15.62
N LEU A 189 18.19 -43.86 -16.38
CA LEU A 189 18.99 -44.72 -17.25
C LEU A 189 20.35 -44.95 -16.59
#